data_AF-A0A081KFJ7-F1
#
_entry.id   AF-A0A081KFJ7-F1
#
_cell.length_a   1.000
_cell.length_b   1.000
_cell.length_c   1.000
_cell.angle_alpha   90.00
_cell.angle_beta   90.00
_cell.angle_gamma   90.00
#
_symmetry.space_group_name_H-M   'P 1'
#
loop_
_entity.id
_entity.type
_entity.pdbx_description
1 polymer ?
#
loop_
_entity_poly.entity_id
_entity_poly.type
_entity_poly.pdbx_seq_one_letter_code
_entity_poly.pdbx_strand_id
1 'polypeptide(L)'
;MSQLIQDFKSEHLQISDLLLQAREVGVGNQQGRDLILSAKKMLLAHLNKEDQYLYPVLREAAENDESLKSTLTDYALDMDKISYDVMAFFSLYETGENTTEHFQQDCNNIIKALSKRITKEEAVLYKTYDKIKGA
;
A
#
# COMPACT_ATOMS: atom_id res chain seq x y z
N MET A 1 -18.73 9.24 -0.84
CA MET A 1 -17.58 8.34 -0.94
C MET A 1 -18.10 6.93 -1.17
N SER A 2 -17.70 6.32 -2.27
CA SER A 2 -18.15 4.96 -2.63
C SER A 2 -17.71 3.91 -1.59
N GLN A 3 -18.42 2.78 -1.54
CA GLN A 3 -18.09 1.68 -0.63
C GLN A 3 -16.65 1.18 -0.87
N LEU A 4 -16.24 1.09 -2.14
CA LEU A 4 -14.88 0.66 -2.53
C LEU A 4 -13.79 1.51 -1.85
N ILE A 5 -13.95 2.84 -1.86
CA ILE A 5 -12.98 3.75 -1.24
C ILE A 5 -12.99 3.63 0.29
N GLN A 6 -14.16 3.38 0.90
CA GLN A 6 -14.23 3.13 2.34
C GLN A 6 -13.49 1.85 2.73
N ASP A 7 -13.64 0.79 1.93
CA ASP A 7 -12.96 -0.48 2.13
C ASP A 7 -11.43 -0.30 2.03
N PHE A 8 -10.94 0.41 1.02
CA PHE A 8 -9.50 0.68 0.87
C PHE A 8 -8.92 1.49 2.04
N LYS A 9 -9.63 2.50 2.52
CA LYS A 9 -9.20 3.25 3.72
C LYS A 9 -9.15 2.38 4.97
N SER A 10 -10.11 1.46 5.12
CA SER A 10 -10.08 0.49 6.22
C SER A 10 -8.88 -0.44 6.11
N GLU A 11 -8.56 -0.92 4.90
CA GLU A 11 -7.39 -1.76 4.65
C GLU A 11 -6.08 -1.01 4.95
N HIS A 12 -5.97 0.26 4.57
CA HIS A 12 -4.82 1.11 4.91
C HIS A 12 -4.56 1.18 6.42
N LEU A 13 -5.61 1.37 7.22
CA LEU A 13 -5.51 1.40 8.66
C LEU A 13 -5.04 0.06 9.22
N GLN A 14 -5.59 -1.04 8.73
CA GLN A 14 -5.22 -2.39 9.19
C GLN A 14 -3.77 -2.74 8.82
N ILE A 15 -3.32 -2.44 7.60
CA ILE A 15 -1.94 -2.68 7.18
C ILE A 15 -0.97 -1.86 8.03
N SER A 16 -1.30 -0.58 8.27
CA SER A 16 -0.46 0.31 9.08
C SER A 16 -0.36 -0.18 10.52
N ASP A 17 -1.48 -0.62 11.11
CA ASP A 17 -1.53 -1.13 12.47
C ASP A 17 -0.71 -2.43 12.62
N LEU A 18 -0.84 -3.37 11.68
CA LEU A 18 -0.04 -4.59 11.67
C LEU A 18 1.47 -4.31 11.62
N LEU A 19 1.91 -3.35 10.80
CA LEU A 19 3.32 -2.98 10.71
C LEU A 19 3.82 -2.26 11.97
N LEU A 20 2.99 -1.41 12.58
CA LEU A 20 3.31 -0.78 13.86
C LEU A 20 3.43 -1.83 14.96
N GLN A 21 2.48 -2.76 15.07
CA GLN A 21 2.56 -3.87 16.03
C GLN A 21 3.79 -4.73 15.79
N ALA A 22 4.09 -5.06 14.52
CA ALA A 22 5.26 -5.86 14.18
C ALA A 22 6.55 -5.16 14.63
N ARG A 23 6.66 -3.84 14.42
CA ARG A 23 7.80 -3.03 14.85
C ARG A 23 8.02 -3.10 16.37
N GLU A 24 6.94 -3.01 17.16
CA GLU A 24 7.03 -3.06 18.62
C GLU A 24 7.36 -4.47 19.13
N VAL A 25 6.76 -5.52 18.54
CA VAL A 25 6.97 -6.92 18.96
C VAL A 25 8.34 -7.44 18.54
N GLY A 26 8.83 -7.03 17.37
CA GLY A 26 10.07 -7.53 16.77
C GLY A 26 9.94 -8.92 16.15
N VAL A 27 10.72 -9.20 15.10
CA VAL A 27 10.70 -10.49 14.37
C VAL A 27 11.52 -11.62 15.02
N GLY A 28 12.10 -11.38 16.20
CA GLY A 28 12.83 -12.41 16.96
C GLY A 28 11.95 -13.56 17.47
N ASN A 29 10.62 -13.39 17.43
CA ASN A 29 9.64 -14.38 17.86
C ASN A 29 8.60 -14.65 16.75
N GLN A 30 7.83 -15.72 16.91
CA GLN A 30 6.83 -16.13 15.90
C GLN A 30 5.73 -15.09 15.71
N GLN A 31 5.26 -14.46 16.79
CA GLN A 31 4.20 -13.45 16.74
C GLN A 31 4.59 -12.26 15.85
N GLY A 32 5.80 -11.74 15.99
CA GLY A 32 6.29 -10.65 15.12
C GLY A 32 6.37 -11.05 13.65
N ARG A 33 6.83 -12.27 13.36
CA ARG A 33 6.85 -12.80 11.99
C ARG A 33 5.45 -12.98 11.41
N ASP A 34 4.50 -13.46 12.22
CA ASP A 34 3.10 -13.63 11.81
C ASP A 34 2.44 -12.27 11.50
N LEU A 35 2.77 -11.22 12.25
CA LEU A 35 2.32 -9.85 11.97
C LEU A 35 2.85 -9.34 10.62
N ILE A 36 4.14 -9.57 10.33
CA ILE A 36 4.77 -9.22 9.06
C ILE A 36 4.11 -9.97 7.89
N LEU A 37 3.90 -11.28 8.03
CA LEU A 37 3.22 -12.10 7.02
C LEU A 37 1.77 -11.66 6.79
N SER A 38 1.07 -11.29 7.86
CA SER A 38 -0.30 -10.78 7.79
C SER A 38 -0.36 -9.45 7.05
N ALA A 39 0.56 -8.52 7.36
CA ALA A 39 0.68 -7.25 6.67
C ALA A 39 0.99 -7.45 5.17
N LYS A 40 1.92 -8.37 4.83
CA LYS A 40 2.25 -8.74 3.44
C LYS A 40 1.01 -9.21 2.69
N LYS A 41 0.29 -10.17 3.26
CA LYS A 41 -0.91 -10.77 2.64
C LYS A 41 -1.99 -9.72 2.41
N MET A 42 -2.22 -8.85 3.39
CA MET A 42 -3.23 -7.81 3.30
C MET A 42 -2.86 -6.74 2.26
N LEU A 43 -1.59 -6.32 2.22
CA LEU A 43 -1.12 -5.38 1.20
C LEU A 43 -1.26 -5.97 -0.21
N LEU A 44 -0.83 -7.21 -0.44
CA LEU A 44 -0.97 -7.85 -1.75
C LEU A 44 -2.44 -7.95 -2.19
N ALA A 45 -3.34 -8.29 -1.25
CA ALA A 45 -4.77 -8.33 -1.53
C ALA A 45 -5.32 -6.93 -1.87
N HIS A 46 -4.89 -5.90 -1.14
CA HIS A 46 -5.26 -4.50 -1.39
C HIS A 46 -4.80 -4.03 -2.78
N LEU A 47 -3.52 -4.20 -3.12
CA LEU A 47 -2.96 -3.84 -4.43
C LEU A 47 -3.73 -4.51 -5.58
N ASN A 48 -4.01 -5.82 -5.44
CA ASN A 48 -4.78 -6.54 -6.44
C ASN A 48 -6.21 -5.99 -6.60
N LYS A 49 -6.85 -5.52 -5.52
CA LYS A 49 -8.18 -4.88 -5.63
C LYS A 49 -8.08 -3.54 -6.35
N GLU A 50 -7.04 -2.75 -6.11
CA GLU A 50 -6.84 -1.48 -6.83
C GLU A 50 -6.65 -1.72 -8.34
N ASP A 51 -5.86 -2.74 -8.71
CA ASP A 51 -5.67 -3.16 -10.10
C ASP A 51 -6.96 -3.62 -10.76
N GLN A 52 -7.84 -4.28 -10.01
CA GLN A 52 -9.10 -4.82 -10.52
C GLN A 52 -10.23 -3.78 -10.61
N TYR A 53 -10.31 -2.86 -9.65
CA TYR A 53 -11.52 -2.04 -9.46
C TYR A 53 -11.28 -0.53 -9.54
N LEU A 54 -10.08 -0.05 -9.21
CA LEU A 54 -9.75 1.37 -9.17
C LEU A 54 -9.11 1.82 -10.48
N TYR A 55 -7.96 1.24 -10.81
CA TYR A 55 -7.17 1.67 -11.97
C TYR A 55 -7.89 1.54 -13.31
N PRO A 56 -8.71 0.51 -13.59
CA PRO A 56 -9.45 0.43 -14.85
C PRO A 56 -10.35 1.63 -15.09
N VAL A 57 -11.09 2.06 -14.06
CA VAL A 57 -12.00 3.23 -14.14
C VAL A 57 -11.21 4.52 -14.35
N LEU A 58 -10.10 4.68 -13.64
CA LEU A 58 -9.24 5.87 -13.79
C LEU A 58 -8.59 5.92 -15.18
N ARG A 59 -8.12 4.77 -15.69
CA ARG A 59 -7.50 4.66 -17.03
C ARG A 59 -8.50 4.96 -18.14
N GLU A 60 -9.72 4.44 -18.04
CA GLU A 60 -10.81 4.74 -18.99
C GLU A 60 -11.12 6.25 -19.02
N ALA A 61 -11.27 6.88 -17.85
CA ALA A 61 -11.47 8.33 -17.78
C ALA A 61 -10.29 9.13 -18.36
N ALA A 62 -9.07 8.63 -18.21
CA ALA A 62 -7.86 9.27 -18.70
C ALA A 62 -7.70 9.21 -20.22
N GLU A 63 -8.44 8.37 -20.94
CA GLU A 63 -8.39 8.30 -22.41
C GLU A 63 -8.75 9.64 -23.08
N ASN A 64 -9.59 10.44 -22.40
CA ASN A 64 -10.05 11.74 -22.88
C ASN A 64 -9.53 12.91 -22.00
N ASP A 65 -8.66 12.65 -21.04
CA ASP A 65 -8.09 13.64 -20.12
C ASP A 65 -6.58 13.45 -19.99
N GLU A 66 -5.81 14.19 -20.80
CA GLU A 66 -4.35 14.14 -20.81
C GLU A 66 -3.73 14.58 -19.45
N SER A 67 -4.41 15.42 -18.67
CA SER A 67 -3.93 15.79 -17.33
C SER A 67 -4.07 14.63 -16.35
N LEU A 68 -5.20 13.93 -16.39
CA LEU A 68 -5.40 12.72 -15.61
C LEU A 68 -4.44 11.61 -16.03
N LYS A 69 -4.22 11.44 -17.34
CA LYS A 69 -3.27 10.46 -17.88
C LYS A 69 -1.83 10.69 -17.42
N SER A 70 -1.37 11.94 -17.45
CA SER A 70 -0.05 12.31 -16.89
C SER A 70 0.01 12.00 -15.40
N THR A 71 -1.05 12.36 -14.65
CA THR A 71 -1.15 12.06 -13.22
C THR A 71 -1.05 10.56 -12.95
N LEU A 72 -1.79 9.72 -13.67
CA LEU A 72 -1.76 8.27 -13.48
C LEU A 72 -0.40 7.66 -13.82
N THR A 73 0.30 8.22 -14.81
CA THR A 73 1.66 7.77 -15.19
C THR A 73 2.67 8.05 -14.08
N ASP A 74 2.67 9.27 -13.53
CA ASP A 74 3.54 9.64 -12.41
C ASP A 74 3.26 8.79 -11.17
N TYR A 75 1.98 8.50 -10.92
CA TYR A 75 1.57 7.63 -9.82
C TYR A 75 2.04 6.19 -10.01
N ALA A 76 1.91 5.62 -11.22
CA ALA A 76 2.37 4.27 -11.49
C ALA A 76 3.86 4.11 -11.18
N LEU A 77 4.71 5.05 -11.62
CA LEU A 77 6.14 5.02 -11.35
C LEU A 77 6.46 5.08 -9.84
N ASP A 78 5.77 5.96 -9.10
CA ASP A 78 5.92 6.06 -7.65
C ASP A 78 5.45 4.77 -6.94
N MET A 79 4.32 4.20 -7.38
CA MET A 79 3.75 2.99 -6.78
C MET A 79 4.58 1.75 -7.07
N ASP A 80 5.17 1.63 -8.26
CA ASP A 80 6.08 0.53 -8.60
C ASP A 80 7.30 0.53 -7.69
N LYS A 81 7.89 1.72 -7.46
CA LYS A 81 9.04 1.87 -6.55
C LYS A 81 8.66 1.50 -5.11
N ILE A 82 7.54 2.02 -4.60
CA ILE A 82 7.09 1.73 -3.23
C ILE A 82 6.79 0.23 -3.09
N SER A 83 6.10 -0.37 -4.06
CA SER A 83 5.78 -1.80 -4.04
C SER A 83 7.03 -2.66 -4.06
N TYR A 84 8.03 -2.30 -4.87
CA TYR A 84 9.34 -2.96 -4.88
C TYR A 84 10.02 -2.90 -3.51
N ASP A 85 10.15 -1.70 -2.92
CA ASP A 85 10.81 -1.50 -1.63
C ASP A 85 10.11 -2.30 -0.52
N VAL A 86 8.77 -2.31 -0.53
CA VAL A 86 7.94 -3.03 0.45
C VAL A 86 8.03 -4.55 0.28
N MET A 87 8.02 -5.06 -0.96
CA MET A 87 8.20 -6.50 -1.21
C MET A 87 9.60 -6.96 -0.81
N ALA A 88 10.64 -6.16 -1.08
CA ALA A 88 12.00 -6.46 -0.65
C ALA A 88 12.08 -6.57 0.88
N PHE A 89 11.46 -5.64 1.61
CA PHE A 89 11.35 -5.72 3.07
C PHE A 89 10.68 -7.01 3.54
N PHE A 90 9.53 -7.36 2.97
CA PHE A 90 8.84 -8.58 3.38
C PHE A 90 9.66 -9.85 3.11
N SER A 91 10.34 -9.92 1.97
CA SER A 91 11.22 -11.04 1.63
C SER A 91 12.41 -11.17 2.58
N LEU A 92 12.94 -10.06 3.10
CA LEU A 92 14.04 -10.09 4.07
C LEU A 92 13.64 -10.74 5.40
N TYR A 93 12.40 -10.51 5.85
CA TYR A 93 11.94 -10.89 7.19
C TYR A 93 11.02 -12.12 7.23
N GLU A 94 10.52 -12.61 6.09
CA GLU A 94 9.62 -13.77 6.06
C GLU A 94 10.30 -15.12 6.34
N THR A 95 11.58 -15.26 5.99
CA THR A 95 12.34 -16.49 6.22
C THR A 95 12.95 -16.58 7.62
N GLY A 96 13.03 -15.45 8.34
CA GLY A 96 13.66 -15.37 9.65
C GLY A 96 15.19 -15.46 9.65
N GLU A 97 15.83 -15.52 8.48
CA GLU A 97 17.28 -15.65 8.34
C GLU A 97 18.03 -14.31 8.54
N ASN A 98 17.37 -13.18 8.24
CA ASN A 98 17.91 -11.85 8.53
C ASN A 98 17.48 -11.40 9.93
N THR A 99 18.47 -11.34 10.82
CA THR A 99 18.31 -11.06 12.24
C THR A 99 17.88 -9.62 12.53
N THR A 100 17.45 -9.41 13.78
CA THR A 100 16.77 -8.23 14.34
C THR A 100 17.52 -6.89 14.27
N GLU A 101 18.79 -6.87 13.86
CA GLU A 101 19.72 -5.74 14.02
C GLU A 101 19.22 -4.44 13.38
N HIS A 102 18.49 -4.53 12.27
CA HIS A 102 17.93 -3.37 11.55
C HIS A 102 16.41 -3.35 11.44
N PHE A 103 15.74 -4.33 12.03
CA PHE A 103 14.31 -4.55 11.81
C PHE A 103 13.44 -3.34 12.15
N GLN A 104 13.70 -2.67 13.27
CA GLN A 104 12.93 -1.48 13.66
C GLN A 104 13.14 -0.31 12.68
N GLN A 105 14.37 -0.12 12.20
CA GLN A 105 14.69 0.92 11.23
C GLN A 105 14.03 0.63 9.88
N ASP A 106 14.09 -0.62 9.43
CA ASP A 106 13.46 -1.06 8.19
C ASP A 106 11.94 -0.94 8.24
N CYS A 107 11.32 -1.31 9.37
CA CYS A 107 9.90 -1.06 9.62
C CYS A 107 9.55 0.42 9.49
N ASN A 108 10.33 1.31 10.12
CA ASN A 108 10.09 2.75 10.04
C ASN A 108 10.20 3.28 8.60
N ASN A 109 11.17 2.77 7.82
CA ASN A 109 11.33 3.13 6.42
C ASN A 109 10.10 2.71 5.58
N ILE A 110 9.61 1.48 5.78
CA ILE A 110 8.46 0.97 5.05
C ILE A 110 7.15 1.62 5.48
N ILE A 111 6.94 1.84 6.78
CA ILE A 111 5.78 2.58 7.28
C ILE A 111 5.75 3.98 6.66
N LYS A 112 6.90 4.67 6.56
CA LYS A 112 7.00 5.97 5.89
C LYS A 112 6.68 5.88 4.40
N ALA A 113 7.19 4.87 3.69
CA ALA A 113 6.92 4.67 2.27
C ALA A 113 5.42 4.41 2.00
N LEU A 114 4.80 3.52 2.78
CA LEU A 114 3.37 3.24 2.69
C LEU A 114 2.52 4.44 3.07
N SER A 115 2.90 5.20 4.10
CA SER A 115 2.18 6.42 4.50
C SER A 115 2.17 7.46 3.38
N LYS A 116 3.28 7.59 2.64
CA LYS A 116 3.37 8.45 1.45
C LYS A 116 2.43 7.98 0.34
N ARG A 117 2.38 6.67 0.06
CA ARG A 117 1.46 6.05 -0.89
C ARG A 117 0.00 6.33 -0.52
N ILE A 118 -0.39 5.96 0.70
CA ILE A 118 -1.74 6.14 1.25
C ILE A 118 -2.19 7.60 1.16
N THR A 119 -1.33 8.54 1.56
CA THR A 119 -1.66 9.97 1.50
C THR A 119 -1.97 10.42 0.07
N LYS A 120 -1.20 9.95 -0.91
CA LYS A 120 -1.39 10.30 -2.32
C LYS A 120 -2.67 9.66 -2.88
N GLU A 121 -2.90 8.38 -2.59
CA GLU A 121 -4.11 7.66 -2.99
C GLU A 121 -5.37 8.34 -2.47
N GLU A 122 -5.42 8.61 -1.17
CA GLU A 122 -6.61 9.20 -0.56
C GLU A 122 -6.83 10.66 -0.92
N ALA A 123 -5.75 11.43 -1.10
CA ALA A 123 -5.86 12.85 -1.40
C ALA A 123 -6.21 13.12 -2.87
N VAL A 124 -5.81 12.22 -3.79
CA VAL A 124 -5.90 12.41 -5.24
C VAL A 124 -6.71 11.29 -5.89
N LEU A 125 -6.18 10.05 -5.95
CA LEU A 125 -6.78 8.98 -6.75
C LEU A 125 -8.22 8.65 -6.32
N TYR A 126 -8.46 8.52 -5.01
CA TYR A 126 -9.77 8.14 -4.49
C TYR A 126 -10.80 9.26 -4.68
N LYS A 127 -10.38 10.53 -4.56
CA LYS A 127 -11.25 11.67 -4.87
C LYS A 127 -11.58 11.74 -6.35
N THR A 128 -10.61 11.46 -7.22
CA THR A 128 -10.84 11.41 -8.68
C THR A 128 -11.78 10.28 -9.03
N TYR A 129 -11.60 9.09 -8.45
CA TYR A 129 -12.51 7.96 -8.63
C TYR A 129 -13.94 8.28 -8.20
N ASP A 130 -14.14 8.84 -7.01
CA ASP A 130 -15.47 9.21 -6.53
C ASP A 130 -16.13 10.27 -7.41
N LYS A 131 -15.37 11.20 -7.99
CA LYS A 131 -15.89 12.17 -8.97
C LYS A 131 -16.34 11.49 -10.26
N ILE A 132 -15.58 10.53 -10.78
CA ILE A 132 -15.92 9.80 -12.00
C ILE A 132 -17.15 8.91 -11.79
N LYS A 133 -17.25 8.20 -10.66
CA LYS A 133 -18.39 7.32 -10.35
C LYS A 133 -19.64 8.05 -9.85
N GLY A 134 -19.47 9.27 -9.36
CA GLY A 134 -20.58 10.14 -8.91
C GLY A 134 -21.10 11.09 -10.00
N ALA A 135 -20.46 11.14 -11.16
CA ALA A 135 -20.92 11.84 -12.37
C ALA A 135 -21.82 10.92 -13.21
#